data_AF-Q50006-F1
#
_entry.id   AF-Q50006-F1
#
_cell.length_a   1.000
_cell.length_b   1.000
_cell.length_c   1.000
_cell.angle_alpha   90.00
_cell.angle_beta   90.00
_cell.angle_gamma   90.00
#
_symmetry.space_group_name_H-M   'P 1'
#
loop_
_entity.id
_entity.type
_entity.pdbx_description
1 polymer ?
#
loop_
_entity_poly.entity_id
_entity_poly.type
_entity_poly.pdbx_seq_one_letter_code
_entity_poly.pdbx_strand_id
1 'polypeptide(L)'
;MSHSSRRKPNVSAWSQPASTITEILPTTRPSRREPYAGRSKTRSAWTKYSLNYWYRIFDPAFETLLDLERIRFSGSNVAEGLVVHRRKLLTLFVANTKYPWRHFGSARRG
;
A
#
# COMPACT_ATOMS: atom_id res chain seq x y z
N MET A 1 38.58 27.08 -9.45
CA MET A 1 38.22 25.64 -9.28
C MET A 1 37.53 25.52 -7.93
N SER A 2 36.33 25.00 -7.70
CA SER A 2 35.41 24.14 -8.44
C SER A 2 34.00 24.40 -7.85
N HIS A 3 33.03 24.84 -8.67
CA HIS A 3 31.64 24.97 -8.23
C HIS A 3 30.98 23.59 -8.28
N SER A 4 30.69 23.02 -7.10
CA SER A 4 29.98 21.75 -6.93
C SER A 4 28.53 21.89 -7.42
N SER A 5 28.29 21.45 -8.66
CA SER A 5 26.95 21.37 -9.25
C SER A 5 26.16 20.24 -8.56
N ARG A 6 25.28 20.62 -7.64
CA ARG A 6 24.35 19.72 -6.94
C ARG A 6 23.32 19.21 -7.97
N ARG A 7 23.58 18.05 -8.58
CA ARG A 7 22.61 17.38 -9.48
C ARG A 7 21.32 17.14 -8.71
N LYS A 8 20.21 17.73 -9.17
CA LYS A 8 18.88 17.43 -8.63
C LYS A 8 18.54 15.96 -8.92
N PRO A 9 17.91 15.23 -7.99
CA PRO A 9 17.55 13.84 -8.21
C PRO A 9 16.56 13.75 -9.36
N ASN A 10 16.86 12.89 -10.33
CA ASN A 10 16.01 12.65 -11.48
C ASN A 10 14.78 11.83 -11.07
N VAL A 11 13.65 12.51 -10.87
CA VAL A 11 12.36 11.93 -10.45
C VAL A 11 11.75 11.02 -11.53
N SER A 12 12.19 11.10 -12.78
CA SER A 12 11.71 10.22 -13.85
C SER A 12 12.16 8.76 -13.70
N ALA A 13 13.15 8.48 -12.85
CA ALA A 13 13.62 7.11 -12.58
C ALA A 13 12.58 6.24 -11.83
N TRP A 14 11.60 6.87 -11.17
CA TRP A 14 10.55 6.19 -10.40
C TRP A 14 9.29 5.89 -11.22
N SER A 15 9.23 6.39 -12.45
CA SER A 15 8.10 6.19 -13.36
C SER A 15 8.46 5.13 -14.40
N GLN A 16 8.59 3.88 -13.96
CA GLN A 16 8.65 2.75 -14.89
C GLN A 16 7.28 2.61 -15.57
N PRO A 17 7.19 2.47 -16.90
CA PRO A 17 5.93 2.21 -17.58
C PRO A 17 5.38 0.86 -17.08
N ALA A 18 4.07 0.80 -16.82
CA ALA A 18 3.41 -0.45 -16.46
C ALA A 18 3.67 -1.49 -17.55
N SER A 19 4.38 -2.57 -17.20
CA SER A 19 4.67 -3.66 -18.13
C SER A 19 3.36 -4.21 -18.68
N THR A 20 3.33 -4.48 -19.99
CA THR A 20 2.12 -5.01 -20.64
C THR A 20 1.90 -6.45 -20.18
N ILE A 21 0.65 -6.91 -20.04
CA ILE A 21 0.29 -8.26 -19.57
C ILE A 21 1.10 -9.38 -20.28
N THR A 22 1.40 -9.19 -21.56
CA THR A 22 2.22 -10.08 -22.40
C THR A 22 3.67 -10.23 -21.91
N GLU A 23 4.25 -9.19 -21.30
CA GLU A 23 5.59 -9.19 -20.69
C GLU A 23 5.57 -9.80 -19.28
N ILE A 24 4.47 -9.60 -18.54
CA ILE A 24 4.31 -10.10 -17.17
C ILE A 24 4.07 -11.61 -17.14
N LEU A 25 3.28 -12.15 -18.07
CA LEU A 25 2.89 -13.57 -18.11
C LEU A 25 4.07 -14.57 -18.11
N PRO A 26 5.12 -14.41 -18.94
CA PRO A 26 6.27 -15.31 -18.91
C PRO A 26 7.20 -15.10 -17.70
N THR A 27 7.21 -13.90 -17.07
CA THR A 27 8.02 -13.63 -15.87
C THR A 27 7.36 -14.12 -14.57
N THR A 28 6.02 -14.09 -14.51
CA THR A 28 5.24 -14.50 -13.32
C THR A 28 4.92 -15.98 -13.28
N ARG A 29 4.90 -16.67 -14.43
CA ARG A 29 4.87 -18.12 -14.50
C ARG A 29 6.25 -18.63 -14.95
N PRO A 30 7.27 -18.67 -14.06
CA PRO A 30 8.32 -19.64 -14.31
C PRO A 30 7.61 -20.99 -14.41
N SER A 31 8.03 -21.80 -15.39
CA SER A 31 7.56 -23.18 -15.49
C SER A 31 7.52 -23.77 -14.07
N ARG A 32 6.53 -24.61 -13.75
CA ARG A 32 6.43 -25.30 -12.44
C ARG A 32 7.68 -26.14 -12.09
N ARG A 33 8.72 -26.05 -12.91
CA ARG A 33 9.97 -26.79 -12.90
C ARG A 33 11.22 -25.90 -13.03
N GLU A 34 11.24 -24.61 -12.68
CA GLU A 34 12.50 -23.87 -12.47
C GLU A 34 12.38 -22.85 -11.32
N PRO A 35 13.43 -22.40 -10.58
CA PRO A 35 14.90 -22.58 -10.64
C PRO A 35 15.52 -23.23 -9.37
N TYR A 36 14.70 -23.84 -8.52
CA TYR A 36 15.12 -24.45 -7.25
C TYR A 36 15.47 -25.93 -7.36
N ALA A 37 15.50 -26.48 -8.58
CA ALA A 37 15.74 -27.90 -8.84
C ALA A 37 17.07 -28.40 -8.23
N GLY A 38 18.07 -27.52 -8.12
CA GLY A 38 19.36 -27.81 -7.46
C GLY A 38 19.46 -27.41 -5.97
N ARG A 39 18.42 -26.79 -5.36
CA ARG A 39 18.43 -26.41 -3.94
C ARG A 39 17.79 -27.49 -3.09
N SER A 40 18.37 -27.77 -1.91
CA SER A 40 17.76 -28.67 -0.94
C SER A 40 16.34 -28.19 -0.58
N LYS A 41 15.34 -29.03 -0.86
CA LYS A 41 13.92 -28.76 -0.58
C LYS A 41 13.71 -28.38 0.89
N THR A 42 14.39 -29.08 1.79
CA THR A 42 14.33 -28.84 3.24
C THR A 42 14.91 -27.47 3.61
N ARG A 43 16.05 -27.07 3.03
CA ARG A 43 16.66 -25.75 3.29
C ARG A 43 15.74 -24.62 2.83
N SER A 44 15.19 -24.72 1.62
CA SER A 44 14.25 -23.72 1.09
C SER A 44 12.96 -23.64 1.92
N ALA A 45 12.45 -24.78 2.40
CA ALA A 45 11.27 -24.82 3.27
C ALA A 45 11.51 -24.12 4.61
N TRP A 46 12.65 -24.38 5.26
CA TRP A 46 13.03 -23.71 6.51
C TRP A 46 13.25 -22.21 6.31
N THR A 47 13.89 -21.78 5.22
CA THR A 47 14.03 -20.35 4.92
C THR A 47 12.66 -19.67 4.80
N LYS A 48 11.71 -20.28 4.07
CA LYS A 48 10.34 -19.75 3.97
C LYS A 48 9.65 -19.74 5.33
N TYR A 49 9.81 -20.79 6.13
CA TYR A 49 9.21 -20.89 7.45
C TYR A 49 9.71 -19.77 8.38
N SER A 50 11.02 -19.54 8.45
CA SER A 50 11.62 -18.48 9.25
C SER A 50 11.25 -17.08 8.78
N LEU A 51 11.10 -16.87 7.47
CA LEU A 51 10.65 -15.57 6.95
C LEU A 51 9.15 -15.35 7.22
N ASN A 52 8.33 -16.39 7.05
CA ASN A 52 6.89 -16.33 7.33
C ASN A 52 6.58 -16.14 8.81
N TYR A 53 7.50 -16.50 9.70
CA TYR A 53 7.35 -16.24 11.14
C TYR A 53 7.11 -14.75 11.41
N TRP A 54 7.81 -13.85 10.71
CA TRP A 54 7.61 -12.41 10.86
C TRP A 54 6.19 -11.99 10.48
N TYR A 55 5.61 -12.53 9.41
CA TYR A 55 4.22 -12.24 9.08
C TYR A 55 3.24 -12.75 10.16
N ARG A 56 3.52 -13.92 10.74
CA ARG A 56 2.66 -14.49 11.79
C ARG A 56 2.66 -13.70 13.10
N ILE A 57 3.77 -13.04 13.45
CA ILE A 57 3.76 -12.20 14.67
C ILE A 57 2.99 -10.89 14.46
N PHE A 58 2.79 -10.46 13.21
CA PHE A 58 1.97 -9.29 12.86
C PHE A 58 0.51 -9.65 12.53
N ASP A 59 0.12 -10.92 12.66
CA ASP A 59 -1.24 -11.40 12.37
C ASP A 59 -2.33 -10.61 13.13
N PRO A 60 -2.17 -10.26 14.44
CA PRO A 60 -3.16 -9.42 15.14
C PRO A 60 -3.30 -8.02 14.54
N ALA A 61 -2.22 -7.43 14.04
CA ALA A 61 -2.26 -6.12 13.39
C ALA A 61 -2.97 -6.22 12.02
N PHE A 62 -2.75 -7.31 11.29
CA PHE A 62 -3.45 -7.57 10.03
C PHE A 62 -4.96 -7.72 10.25
N GLU A 63 -5.39 -8.54 11.21
CA GLU A 63 -6.81 -8.77 11.49
C GLU A 63 -7.53 -7.50 11.97
N THR A 64 -6.90 -6.69 12.84
CA THR A 64 -7.49 -5.42 13.29
C THR A 64 -7.68 -4.42 12.15
N LEU A 65 -6.71 -4.31 11.24
CA LEU A 65 -6.84 -3.44 10.06
C LEU A 65 -7.95 -3.95 9.12
N LEU A 66 -8.05 -5.26 8.94
CA LEU A 66 -9.09 -5.88 8.13
C LEU A 66 -10.49 -5.67 8.72
N ASP A 67 -10.63 -5.76 10.04
CA ASP A 67 -11.90 -5.46 10.72
C ASP A 67 -12.27 -3.98 10.61
N LEU A 68 -11.31 -3.08 10.78
CA LEU A 68 -11.54 -1.65 10.57
C LEU A 68 -11.95 -1.33 9.12
N GLU A 69 -11.34 -2.00 8.15
CA GLU A 69 -11.73 -1.91 6.74
C GLU A 69 -13.16 -2.41 6.52
N ARG A 70 -13.52 -3.58 7.08
CA ARG A 70 -14.89 -4.12 7.02
C ARG A 70 -15.92 -3.17 7.63
N ILE A 71 -15.61 -2.56 8.78
CA ILE A 71 -16.47 -1.54 9.41
C ILE A 71 -16.57 -0.30 8.52
N ARG A 72 -15.47 0.13 7.90
CA ARG A 72 -15.48 1.26 6.98
C ARG A 72 -16.33 0.99 5.74
N PHE A 73 -16.39 -0.26 5.28
CA PHE A 73 -17.20 -0.68 4.14
C PHE A 73 -18.71 -0.54 4.35
N SER A 74 -19.20 -0.52 5.60
CA SER A 74 -20.62 -0.30 5.88
C SER A 74 -21.02 1.19 5.89
N GLY A 75 -20.08 2.12 5.67
CA GLY A 75 -20.33 3.57 5.68
C GLY A 75 -20.78 4.14 4.33
N SER A 76 -21.49 5.27 4.36
CA SER A 76 -22.00 5.98 3.16
C SER A 76 -20.89 6.34 2.14
N ASN A 77 -19.67 6.56 2.62
CA ASN A 77 -18.49 6.91 1.80
C ASN A 77 -18.17 5.84 0.74
N VAL A 78 -18.50 4.58 1.00
CA VAL A 78 -18.21 3.47 0.08
C VAL A 78 -19.18 3.46 -1.09
N ALA A 79 -20.46 3.76 -0.84
CA ALA A 79 -21.46 3.89 -1.88
C ALA A 79 -21.15 5.07 -2.82
N GLU A 80 -20.71 6.21 -2.26
CA GLU A 80 -20.26 7.36 -3.04
C GLU A 80 -19.02 7.03 -3.89
N GLY A 81 -18.01 6.39 -3.29
CA GLY A 81 -16.82 5.92 -4.00
C GLY A 81 -17.14 4.94 -5.13
N LEU A 82 -18.08 4.01 -4.93
CA LEU A 82 -18.53 3.06 -5.95
C LEU A 82 -19.21 3.75 -7.13
N VAL A 83 -20.08 4.73 -6.87
CA VAL A 83 -20.76 5.50 -7.93
C VAL A 83 -19.76 6.32 -8.72
N VAL A 84 -18.82 6.98 -8.04
CA VAL A 84 -17.76 7.77 -8.66
C VAL A 84 -16.83 6.89 -9.51
N HIS A 85 -16.40 5.74 -8.97
CA HIS A 85 -15.56 4.78 -9.69
C HIS A 85 -16.25 4.22 -10.94
N ARG A 86 -17.54 3.85 -10.85
CA ARG A 86 -18.33 3.41 -12.00
C ARG A 86 -18.52 4.49 -13.05
N ARG A 87 -18.62 5.75 -12.62
CA ARG A 87 -18.75 6.91 -13.51
C ARG A 87 -17.41 7.45 -14.01
N LYS A 88 -16.28 6.85 -13.62
CA LYS A 88 -14.90 7.32 -13.90
C LYS A 88 -14.67 8.79 -13.52
N LEU A 89 -15.36 9.25 -12.49
CA LEU A 89 -15.24 10.61 -11.98
C LEU A 89 -14.15 10.68 -10.90
N LEU A 90 -13.69 11.89 -10.57
CA LEU A 90 -12.78 12.10 -9.45
C LEU A 90 -13.54 11.96 -8.13
N THR A 91 -12.92 11.28 -7.16
CA THR A 91 -13.52 11.07 -5.83
C THR A 91 -13.13 12.21 -4.89
N LEU A 92 -14.12 12.91 -4.34
CA LEU A 92 -13.95 13.93 -3.30
C LEU A 92 -14.48 13.41 -1.98
N PHE A 93 -13.62 12.76 -1.18
CA PHE A 93 -13.99 12.40 0.19
C PHE A 93 -13.94 13.65 1.08
N VAL A 94 -15.10 14.19 1.46
CA VAL A 94 -15.17 15.21 2.50
C VAL A 94 -14.99 14.52 3.85
N ALA A 95 -13.81 14.66 4.46
CA ALA A 95 -13.69 14.43 5.89
C ALA A 95 -14.62 15.43 6.59
N ASN A 96 -15.66 14.96 7.27
CA ASN A 96 -16.57 15.81 8.03
C ASN A 96 -15.82 16.46 9.20
N THR A 97 -15.06 17.53 8.93
CA THR A 97 -14.31 18.31 9.89
C THR A 97 -15.20 19.36 10.53
N LYS A 98 -16.38 18.98 11.03
CA LYS A 98 -17.37 19.98 11.43
C LYS A 98 -16.85 20.91 12.53
N TYR A 99 -15.94 20.50 13.44
CA TYR A 99 -15.30 21.42 14.40
C TYR A 99 -13.92 20.96 14.92
N PRO A 100 -12.78 21.28 14.27
CA PRO A 100 -11.46 20.88 14.78
C PRO A 100 -10.84 21.79 15.86
N TRP A 101 -11.42 22.96 16.17
CA TRP A 101 -10.74 23.95 17.05
C TRP A 101 -11.63 24.63 18.12
N ARG A 102 -12.90 24.23 18.29
CA ARG A 102 -13.87 24.96 19.13
C ARG A 102 -13.84 24.62 20.63
N HIS A 103 -12.76 24.00 21.12
CA HIS A 103 -12.62 23.56 22.52
C HIS A 103 -11.45 24.19 23.29
N PHE A 104 -10.57 24.98 22.65
CA PHE A 104 -9.57 25.76 23.40
C PHE A 104 -10.16 27.10 23.82
N GLY A 105 -10.62 27.11 25.07
CA GLY A 105 -11.29 28.21 25.72
C GLY A 105 -10.56 29.54 25.59
N SER A 106 -11.37 30.56 25.31
CA SER A 106 -11.12 31.95 25.64
C SER A 106 -10.70 32.09 27.09
N ALA A 107 -9.39 32.15 27.35
CA ALA A 107 -8.88 32.72 28.58
C ALA A 107 -9.21 34.23 28.55
N ARG A 108 -9.93 34.64 29.57
CA ARG A 108 -10.54 35.96 29.75
C ARG A 108 -9.52 37.08 29.52
N ARG A 109 -9.96 38.12 28.80
CA ARG A 109 -9.50 39.48 29.02
C ARG A 109 -9.70 39.81 30.51
N GLY A 110 -8.60 40.11 31.18
CA GLY A 110 -8.49 40.70 32.50
C GLY A 110 -7.21 41.51 32.50
#